data_AF-A0A7X8JJP6-F1
#
_entry.id   AF-A0A7X8JJP6-F1
#
_cell.length_a   1.000
_cell.length_b   1.000
_cell.length_c   1.000
_cell.angle_alpha   90.00
_cell.angle_beta   90.00
_cell.angle_gamma   90.00
#
_symmetry.space_group_name_H-M   'P 1'
#
loop_
_entity.id
_entity.type
_entity.pdbx_description
1 polymer ?
#
loop_
_entity_poly.entity_id
_entity_poly.type
_entity_poly.pdbx_seq_one_letter_code
_entity_poly.pdbx_strand_id
1 'polypeptide(L)'
;MNRRITKSAVRFRSKRGMASALIIMLLVLLIFFGVLSLVTAAADLRLSKKRAEWNQAYYLADAQAVGFLAALDGYCAGLNADRAEALLTEWLAGQHNITDWSLESIAEERGAFSLAALVLSQTGQGQGIAVRLTIRTDRSTTGRLITIEEWRQWQPPFDYDDSNGGLWEG
;
A
#
# COMPACT_ATOMS: atom_id res chain seq x y z
N MET A 1 92.58 -41.39 4.78
CA MET A 1 91.38 -41.83 5.52
C MET A 1 90.24 -40.85 5.22
N ASN A 2 89.10 -41.35 4.74
CA ASN A 2 88.09 -40.65 3.92
C ASN A 2 87.11 -39.78 4.75
N ARG A 3 86.94 -38.48 4.44
CA ARG A 3 85.89 -37.61 5.03
C ARG A 3 84.56 -37.81 4.29
N ARG A 4 83.55 -38.37 4.96
CA ARG A 4 82.16 -38.39 4.45
C ARG A 4 81.46 -37.10 4.87
N ILE A 5 81.08 -36.28 3.90
CA ILE A 5 80.18 -35.13 4.09
C ILE A 5 78.74 -35.66 4.07
N THR A 6 78.08 -35.70 5.20
CA THR A 6 76.64 -36.01 5.29
C THR A 6 75.83 -34.77 4.93
N LYS A 7 75.27 -34.74 3.71
CA LYS A 7 74.29 -33.72 3.32
C LYS A 7 73.03 -33.90 4.16
N SER A 8 72.66 -32.89 4.95
CA SER A 8 71.36 -32.83 5.63
C SER A 8 70.26 -32.61 4.59
N ALA A 9 69.37 -33.59 4.45
CA ALA A 9 68.22 -33.49 3.57
C ALA A 9 67.22 -32.46 4.13
N VAL A 10 66.93 -31.41 3.36
CA VAL A 10 65.88 -30.44 3.68
C VAL A 10 64.53 -31.15 3.59
N ARG A 11 63.85 -31.31 4.73
CA ARG A 11 62.48 -31.87 4.80
C ARG A 11 61.50 -30.81 4.28
N PHE A 12 60.95 -31.00 3.08
CA PHE A 12 59.81 -30.21 2.62
C PHE A 12 58.59 -30.50 3.50
N ARG A 13 58.20 -29.50 4.29
CA ARG A 13 56.98 -29.47 5.08
C ARG A 13 55.78 -29.64 4.12
N SER A 14 54.94 -30.64 4.36
CA SER A 14 53.91 -31.07 3.40
C SER A 14 52.89 -29.94 3.10
N LYS A 15 52.73 -29.58 1.82
CA LYS A 15 51.77 -28.55 1.34
C LYS A 15 50.31 -29.03 1.31
N ARG A 16 50.04 -30.28 1.69
CA ARG A 16 48.71 -30.92 1.62
C ARG A 16 47.68 -30.31 2.57
N GLY A 17 48.10 -29.78 3.72
CA GLY A 17 47.17 -29.16 4.68
C GLY A 17 46.61 -27.80 4.23
N MET A 18 47.39 -27.02 3.49
CA MET A 18 47.00 -25.66 3.07
C MET A 18 45.89 -25.68 2.00
N ALA A 19 45.97 -26.61 1.03
CA ALA A 19 44.95 -26.75 0.00
C ALA A 19 43.60 -27.22 0.56
N SER A 20 43.61 -28.13 1.54
CA SER A 20 42.38 -28.59 2.21
C SER A 20 41.73 -27.47 3.03
N ALA A 21 42.52 -26.64 3.72
CA ALA A 21 42.01 -25.50 4.45
C ALA A 21 41.33 -24.47 3.53
N LEU A 22 41.92 -24.19 2.36
CA LEU A 22 41.33 -23.28 1.37
C LEU A 22 40.01 -23.82 0.79
N ILE A 23 39.94 -25.12 0.51
CA ILE A 23 38.69 -25.76 0.01
C ILE A 23 37.60 -25.67 1.07
N ILE A 24 37.91 -25.98 2.33
CA ILE A 24 36.95 -25.89 3.44
C ILE A 24 36.48 -24.44 3.62
N MET A 25 37.41 -23.47 3.60
CA MET A 25 37.06 -22.05 3.69
C MET A 25 36.14 -21.62 2.55
N LEU A 26 36.42 -22.03 1.31
CA LEU A 26 35.57 -21.74 0.16
C LEU A 26 34.18 -22.36 0.31
N LEU A 27 34.08 -23.62 0.75
CA LEU A 27 32.79 -24.29 0.97
C LEU A 27 31.97 -23.56 2.03
N VAL A 28 32.59 -23.16 3.14
CA VAL A 28 31.94 -22.41 4.20
C VAL A 28 31.43 -21.07 3.68
N LEU A 29 32.23 -20.33 2.91
CA LEU A 29 31.81 -19.08 2.27
C LEU A 29 30.64 -19.28 1.31
N LEU A 30 30.66 -20.33 0.48
CA LEU A 30 29.56 -20.65 -0.43
C LEU A 30 28.27 -21.00 0.31
N ILE A 31 28.37 -21.75 1.42
CA ILE A 31 27.21 -22.06 2.27
C ILE A 31 26.64 -20.76 2.85
N PHE A 32 27.48 -19.88 3.40
CA PHE A 32 27.02 -18.59 3.91
C PHE A 32 26.35 -17.75 2.83
N PHE A 33 26.97 -17.62 1.65
CA PHE A 33 26.35 -16.89 0.54
C PHE A 33 25.02 -17.50 0.10
N GLY A 34 24.92 -18.84 0.08
CA GLY A 34 23.67 -19.54 -0.22
C GLY A 34 22.57 -19.24 0.81
N VAL A 35 22.91 -19.28 2.11
CA VAL A 35 21.98 -18.95 3.19
C VAL A 35 21.53 -17.49 3.11
N LEU A 36 22.46 -16.55 2.92
CA LEU A 36 22.11 -15.13 2.76
C LEU A 36 21.18 -14.92 1.56
N SER A 37 21.49 -15.54 0.42
CA SER A 37 20.65 -15.45 -0.78
C SER A 37 19.23 -15.98 -0.53
N LEU A 38 19.09 -17.07 0.22
CA LEU A 38 17.78 -17.65 0.55
C LEU A 38 16.99 -16.73 1.50
N VAL A 39 17.65 -16.17 2.52
CA VAL A 39 17.03 -15.23 3.46
C VAL A 39 16.55 -13.97 2.75
N THR A 40 17.37 -13.40 1.86
CA THR A 40 16.98 -12.25 1.02
C THR A 40 15.77 -12.59 0.15
N ALA A 41 15.79 -13.73 -0.54
CA ALA A 41 14.67 -14.17 -1.37
C ALA A 41 13.38 -14.36 -0.56
N ALA A 42 13.47 -14.90 0.66
CA ALA A 42 12.34 -15.05 1.56
C ALA A 42 11.78 -13.69 2.02
N ALA A 43 12.65 -12.74 2.33
CA ALA A 43 12.25 -11.37 2.68
C ALA A 43 11.55 -10.66 1.51
N ASP A 44 12.11 -10.78 0.30
CA ASP A 44 11.53 -10.21 -0.92
C ASP A 44 10.17 -10.82 -1.25
N LEU A 45 10.02 -12.14 -1.08
CA LEU A 45 8.73 -12.82 -1.24
C LEU A 45 7.68 -12.26 -0.27
N ARG A 46 8.04 -12.09 1.01
CA ARG A 46 7.14 -11.56 2.03
C ARG A 46 6.71 -10.12 1.69
N LEU A 47 7.65 -9.28 1.28
CA LEU A 47 7.36 -7.90 0.87
C LEU A 47 6.49 -7.85 -0.39
N SER A 48 6.76 -8.72 -1.37
CA SER A 48 5.99 -8.79 -2.61
C SER A 48 4.54 -9.19 -2.36
N LYS A 49 4.31 -10.17 -1.48
CA LYS A 49 2.95 -10.55 -1.06
C LYS A 49 2.21 -9.38 -0.40
N LYS A 50 2.85 -8.71 0.56
CA LYS A 50 2.26 -7.56 1.25
C LYS A 50 1.94 -6.41 0.29
N ARG A 51 2.82 -6.15 -0.69
CA ARG A 51 2.56 -5.16 -1.75
C ARG A 51 1.38 -5.57 -2.63
N ALA A 52 1.27 -6.85 -3.00
CA ALA A 52 0.14 -7.34 -3.78
C ALA A 52 -1.18 -7.17 -3.03
N GLU A 53 -1.22 -7.52 -1.74
CA GLU A 53 -2.38 -7.32 -0.87
C GLU A 53 -2.78 -5.83 -0.76
N TRP A 54 -1.81 -4.93 -0.55
CA TRP A 54 -2.07 -3.50 -0.49
C TRP A 54 -2.57 -2.92 -1.81
N ASN A 55 -1.97 -3.32 -2.93
CA ASN A 55 -2.42 -2.89 -4.24
C ASN A 55 -3.84 -3.40 -4.53
N GLN A 56 -4.14 -4.65 -4.18
CA GLN A 56 -5.47 -5.21 -4.33
C GLN A 56 -6.49 -4.43 -3.49
N ALA A 57 -6.19 -4.14 -2.23
CA ALA A 57 -7.06 -3.36 -1.35
C ALA A 57 -7.32 -1.95 -1.92
N TYR A 58 -6.28 -1.29 -2.44
CA TYR A 58 -6.40 0.01 -3.10
C TYR A 58 -7.34 -0.05 -4.32
N TYR A 59 -7.13 -0.99 -5.24
CA TYR A 59 -7.97 -1.07 -6.44
C TYR A 59 -9.42 -1.47 -6.12
N LEU A 60 -9.66 -2.24 -5.06
CA LEU A 60 -11.01 -2.52 -4.60
C LEU A 60 -11.69 -1.28 -4.02
N ALA A 61 -10.97 -0.47 -3.24
CA ALA A 61 -11.48 0.81 -2.74
C ALA A 61 -11.79 1.78 -3.89
N ASP A 62 -10.88 1.86 -4.87
CA ASP A 62 -11.02 2.69 -6.07
C ASP A 62 -12.26 2.30 -6.88
N ALA A 63 -12.45 0.99 -7.13
CA ALA A 63 -13.63 0.49 -7.82
C ALA A 63 -14.94 0.82 -7.08
N GLN A 64 -14.94 0.75 -5.75
CA GLN A 64 -16.11 1.12 -4.95
C GLN A 64 -16.39 2.62 -5.01
N ALA A 65 -15.36 3.46 -5.00
CA ALA A 65 -15.51 4.91 -5.13
C ALA A 65 -16.01 5.30 -6.53
N VAL A 66 -15.53 4.63 -7.58
CA VAL A 66 -16.05 4.82 -8.95
C VAL A 66 -17.51 4.40 -9.04
N GLY A 67 -17.89 3.27 -8.43
CA GLY A 67 -19.28 2.82 -8.37
C GLY A 67 -20.19 3.80 -7.62
N PHE A 68 -19.70 4.36 -6.51
CA PHE A 68 -20.38 5.42 -5.77
C PHE A 68 -20.60 6.68 -6.62
N LEU A 69 -19.55 7.15 -7.32
CA LEU A 69 -19.66 8.31 -8.20
C LEU A 69 -20.67 8.10 -9.33
N ALA A 70 -20.68 6.92 -9.97
CA ALA A 70 -21.63 6.60 -11.03
C ALA A 70 -23.08 6.60 -10.51
N ALA A 71 -23.31 6.07 -9.30
CA ALA A 71 -24.62 6.10 -8.66
C ALA A 71 -25.05 7.53 -8.30
N LEU A 72 -24.12 8.34 -7.80
CA LEU A 72 -24.35 9.75 -7.49
C LEU A 72 -24.67 10.56 -8.75
N ASP A 73 -23.95 10.36 -9.85
CA ASP A 73 -24.19 11.03 -11.13
C ASP A 73 -25.58 10.71 -11.68
N GLY A 74 -25.96 9.44 -11.66
CA GLY A 74 -27.30 8.99 -12.03
C GLY A 74 -28.40 9.59 -11.17
N TYR A 75 -28.16 9.74 -9.86
CA TYR A 75 -29.11 10.38 -8.94
C TYR A 75 -29.23 11.89 -9.19
N CYS A 76 -28.11 12.56 -9.50
CA CYS A 76 -28.08 14.00 -9.72
C CYS A 76 -28.79 14.45 -11.01
N ALA A 77 -28.81 13.61 -12.05
CA ALA A 77 -29.42 13.94 -13.34
C ALA A 77 -30.91 14.34 -13.29
N GLY A 78 -31.62 13.97 -12.23
CA GLY A 78 -33.05 14.24 -12.03
C GLY A 78 -33.39 15.29 -10.96
N LEU A 79 -32.40 15.85 -10.26
CA LEU A 79 -32.65 16.71 -9.10
C LEU A 79 -33.01 18.14 -9.51
N ASN A 80 -33.91 18.76 -8.74
CA ASN A 80 -34.19 20.19 -8.80
C ASN A 80 -33.40 20.91 -7.71
N ALA A 81 -32.82 22.07 -8.01
CA ALA A 81 -31.96 22.85 -7.11
C ALA A 81 -32.61 23.13 -5.75
N ASP A 82 -33.92 23.43 -5.72
CA ASP A 82 -34.64 23.78 -4.49
C ASP A 82 -34.78 22.62 -3.48
N ARG A 83 -34.73 21.38 -3.96
CA ARG A 83 -34.87 20.16 -3.13
C ARG A 83 -33.61 19.29 -3.11
N ALA A 84 -32.59 19.67 -3.87
CA ALA A 84 -31.39 18.88 -4.08
C ALA A 84 -30.69 18.54 -2.77
N GLU A 85 -30.53 19.52 -1.88
CA GLU A 85 -29.82 19.33 -0.60
C GLU A 85 -30.47 18.25 0.27
N ALA A 86 -31.80 18.34 0.46
CA ALA A 86 -32.55 17.38 1.27
C ALA A 86 -32.51 15.97 0.67
N LEU A 87 -32.69 15.86 -0.65
CA LEU A 87 -32.70 14.59 -1.37
C LEU A 87 -31.32 13.94 -1.43
N LEU A 88 -30.25 14.74 -1.57
CA LEU A 88 -28.87 14.25 -1.54
C LEU A 88 -28.50 13.76 -0.15
N THR A 89 -28.87 14.51 0.89
CA THR A 89 -28.62 14.13 2.28
C THR A 89 -29.30 12.81 2.63
N GLU A 90 -30.57 12.64 2.22
CA GLU A 90 -31.31 11.39 2.41
C GLU A 90 -30.66 10.22 1.65
N TRP A 91 -30.27 10.43 0.40
CA TRP A 91 -29.62 9.41 -0.41
C TRP A 91 -28.25 8.99 0.14
N LEU A 92 -27.44 9.96 0.58
CA LEU A 92 -26.12 9.74 1.19
C LEU A 92 -26.24 8.98 2.51
N ALA A 93 -27.24 9.32 3.34
CA ALA A 93 -27.50 8.59 4.59
C ALA A 93 -27.90 7.12 4.37
N GLY A 94 -28.47 6.79 3.20
CA GLY A 94 -28.81 5.42 2.82
C GLY A 94 -27.63 4.58 2.29
N GLN A 95 -26.49 5.20 2.00
CA GLN A 95 -25.33 4.51 1.45
C GLN A 95 -24.53 3.80 2.55
N HIS A 96 -24.25 2.51 2.35
CA HIS A 96 -23.53 1.68 3.33
C HIS A 96 -22.02 1.61 3.08
N ASN A 97 -21.56 2.08 1.92
CA ASN A 97 -20.17 2.04 1.49
C ASN A 97 -19.40 3.34 1.78
N ILE A 98 -20.08 4.38 2.29
CA ILE A 98 -19.48 5.65 2.64
C ILE A 98 -19.60 5.92 4.13
N THR A 99 -18.61 6.63 4.67
CA THR A 99 -18.56 7.12 6.05
C THR A 99 -17.99 8.53 6.08
N ASP A 100 -18.09 9.21 7.22
CA ASP A 100 -17.46 10.53 7.45
C ASP A 100 -17.72 11.53 6.31
N TRP A 101 -18.98 11.61 5.88
CA TRP A 101 -19.38 12.47 4.78
C TRP A 101 -19.97 13.78 5.27
N SER A 102 -19.74 14.86 4.52
CA SER A 102 -20.33 16.17 4.75
C SER A 102 -20.79 16.78 3.43
N LEU A 103 -21.96 17.42 3.47
CA LEU A 103 -22.53 18.13 2.33
C LEU A 103 -22.73 19.60 2.72
N GLU A 104 -22.14 20.50 1.94
CA GLU A 104 -22.21 21.95 2.18
C GLU A 104 -22.69 22.67 0.91
N SER A 105 -23.57 23.66 1.06
CA SER A 105 -24.01 24.48 -0.07
C SER A 105 -22.97 25.54 -0.43
N ILE A 106 -22.80 25.80 -1.72
CA ILE A 106 -21.88 26.82 -2.23
C ILE A 106 -22.65 28.12 -2.39
N ALA A 107 -22.37 29.10 -1.53
CA ALA A 107 -23.14 30.35 -1.44
C ALA A 107 -23.18 31.16 -2.75
N GLU A 108 -22.17 31.01 -3.61
CA GLU A 108 -22.02 31.75 -4.86
C GLU A 108 -22.86 31.16 -6.02
N GLU A 109 -23.24 29.87 -5.96
CA GLU A 109 -23.92 29.16 -7.04
C GLU A 109 -25.16 28.41 -6.52
N ARG A 110 -26.35 28.85 -6.93
CA ARG A 110 -27.60 28.21 -6.52
C ARG A 110 -27.68 26.78 -7.07
N GLY A 111 -27.88 25.81 -6.18
CA GLY A 111 -27.91 24.39 -6.55
C GLY A 111 -26.53 23.76 -6.75
N ALA A 112 -25.45 24.43 -6.30
CA ALA A 112 -24.12 23.85 -6.21
C ALA A 112 -23.79 23.43 -4.77
N PHE A 113 -23.20 22.25 -4.61
CA PHE A 113 -22.87 21.65 -3.32
C PHE A 113 -21.46 21.08 -3.33
N SER A 114 -20.74 21.23 -2.23
CA SER A 114 -19.48 20.54 -1.96
C SER A 114 -19.77 19.30 -1.11
N LEU A 115 -19.40 18.12 -1.61
CA LEU A 115 -19.47 16.85 -0.90
C LEU A 115 -18.06 16.36 -0.59
N ALA A 116 -17.78 16.12 0.68
CA ALA A 116 -16.66 15.30 1.11
C ALA A 116 -17.21 13.96 1.60
N ALA A 117 -16.59 12.85 1.21
CA ALA A 117 -16.98 11.52 1.67
C ALA A 117 -15.78 10.57 1.72
N LEU A 118 -15.79 9.62 2.66
CA LEU A 118 -14.83 8.53 2.72
C LEU A 118 -15.49 7.23 2.26
N VAL A 119 -15.05 6.70 1.13
CA VAL A 119 -15.51 5.41 0.60
C VAL A 119 -14.60 4.31 1.13
N LEU A 120 -15.12 3.37 1.92
CA LEU A 120 -14.31 2.32 2.55
C LEU A 120 -14.30 1.04 1.74
N SER A 121 -13.14 0.37 1.65
CA SER A 121 -13.05 -0.97 1.10
C SER A 121 -13.67 -2.00 2.07
N GLN A 122 -14.43 -2.93 1.51
CA GLN A 122 -15.06 -4.03 2.26
C GLN A 122 -14.07 -5.11 2.75
N THR A 123 -12.77 -5.02 2.42
CA THR A 123 -11.80 -6.09 2.69
C THR A 123 -11.10 -6.03 4.06
N GLY A 124 -11.67 -5.33 5.05
CA GLY A 124 -11.22 -5.40 6.45
C GLY A 124 -9.87 -4.76 6.80
N GLN A 125 -9.08 -4.29 5.82
CA GLN A 125 -7.81 -3.57 6.06
C GLN A 125 -7.97 -2.06 6.30
N GLY A 126 -9.22 -1.58 6.46
CA GLY A 126 -9.51 -0.17 6.72
C GLY A 126 -9.10 0.80 5.62
N GLN A 127 -8.63 0.35 4.45
CA GLN A 127 -8.28 1.26 3.35
C GLN A 127 -9.55 1.82 2.70
N GLY A 128 -9.47 3.05 2.21
CA GLY A 128 -10.56 3.72 1.51
C GLY A 128 -10.08 4.76 0.52
N ILE A 129 -11.03 5.43 -0.13
CA ILE A 129 -10.80 6.61 -0.96
C ILE A 129 -11.54 7.78 -0.32
N ALA A 130 -10.80 8.80 0.07
CA ALA A 130 -11.37 10.09 0.42
C ALA A 130 -11.64 10.86 -0.89
N VAL A 131 -12.89 11.21 -1.10
CA VAL A 131 -13.35 11.96 -2.28
C VAL A 131 -13.86 13.33 -1.86
N ARG A 132 -13.49 14.36 -2.62
CA ARG A 132 -14.10 15.68 -2.54
C ARG A 132 -14.59 16.07 -3.91
N LEU A 133 -15.85 16.48 -4.00
CA LEU A 133 -16.50 16.75 -5.27
C LEU A 133 -17.47 17.91 -5.16
N THR A 134 -17.66 18.59 -6.28
CA THR A 134 -18.68 19.63 -6.45
C THR A 134 -19.83 19.07 -7.28
N ILE A 135 -21.03 19.10 -6.74
CA ILE A 135 -22.28 18.70 -7.39
C ILE A 135 -22.98 19.96 -7.87
N ARG A 136 -23.42 19.99 -9.13
CA ARG A 136 -24.26 21.04 -9.70
C ARG A 136 -25.58 20.44 -10.17
N THR A 137 -26.68 21.00 -9.68
CA THR A 137 -28.04 20.50 -9.96
C THR A 137 -28.79 21.36 -10.99
N ASP A 138 -28.27 22.55 -11.33
CA ASP A 138 -28.84 23.40 -12.36
C ASP A 138 -28.47 22.90 -13.78
N ARG A 139 -29.49 22.71 -14.62
CA ARG A 139 -29.37 22.24 -16.01
C ARG A 139 -28.92 23.36 -16.96
N SER A 140 -27.88 24.09 -16.62
CA SER A 140 -27.18 24.94 -17.60
C SER A 140 -26.31 24.07 -18.52
N THR A 141 -27.00 23.27 -19.32
CA THR A 141 -26.78 22.65 -20.65
C THR A 141 -25.38 22.25 -21.17
N THR A 142 -24.29 22.47 -20.45
CA THR A 142 -22.93 22.17 -20.95
C THR A 142 -21.92 21.76 -19.87
N GLY A 143 -22.27 21.88 -18.59
CA GLY A 143 -21.40 21.52 -17.47
C GLY A 143 -21.53 20.07 -17.03
N ARG A 144 -20.42 19.48 -16.56
CA ARG A 144 -20.45 18.22 -15.80
C ARG A 144 -21.23 18.43 -14.50
N LEU A 145 -22.21 17.56 -14.22
CA LEU A 145 -23.01 17.58 -12.98
C LEU A 145 -22.12 17.37 -11.75
N ILE A 146 -21.07 16.57 -11.89
CA ILE A 146 -20.12 16.28 -10.82
C ILE A 146 -18.71 16.61 -11.30
N THR A 147 -18.00 17.41 -10.50
CA THR A 147 -16.58 17.70 -10.67
C THR A 147 -15.82 17.14 -9.48
N ILE A 148 -14.78 16.34 -9.75
CA ILE A 148 -13.94 15.75 -8.70
C ILE A 148 -12.82 16.74 -8.41
N GLU A 149 -12.75 17.21 -7.17
CA GLU A 149 -11.71 18.14 -6.69
C GLU A 149 -10.55 17.39 -6.02
N GLU A 150 -10.85 16.32 -5.29
CA GLU A 150 -9.85 15.50 -4.61
C GLU A 150 -10.18 14.01 -4.72
N TRP A 151 -9.16 13.22 -5.03
CA TRP A 151 -9.20 11.75 -4.99
C TRP A 151 -7.96 11.26 -4.28
N ARG A 152 -8.09 10.87 -3.02
CA ARG A 152 -6.94 10.52 -2.18
C ARG A 152 -7.16 9.17 -1.52
N GLN A 153 -6.14 8.30 -1.58
CA GLN A 153 -6.14 7.08 -0.78
C GLN A 153 -6.17 7.45 0.71
N TRP A 154 -7.08 6.82 1.44
CA TRP A 154 -7.18 6.90 2.89
C TRP A 154 -6.78 5.56 3.50
N GLN A 155 -6.09 5.64 4.63
CA GLN A 155 -5.72 4.51 5.46
C GLN A 155 -5.99 4.90 6.91
N PRO A 156 -6.36 3.94 7.78
CA PRO A 156 -6.56 4.26 9.18
C PRO A 156 -5.22 4.75 9.75
N PRO A 157 -5.26 5.68 10.72
CA PRO A 157 -4.06 6.03 11.47
C PRO A 157 -3.40 4.76 12.00
N PHE A 158 -2.08 4.73 11.97
CA PHE A 158 -1.35 3.63 12.58
C PHE A 158 -1.67 3.61 14.07
N ASP A 159 -2.28 2.52 14.54
CA ASP A 159 -2.57 2.34 15.95
C ASP A 159 -1.25 2.08 16.67
N TYR A 160 -0.75 3.09 17.38
CA TYR A 160 0.33 2.93 18.35
C TYR A 160 -0.26 2.34 19.62
N ASP A 161 -0.89 1.17 19.52
CA ASP A 161 -1.37 0.50 20.71
C ASP A 161 -0.14 0.20 21.57
N ASP A 162 -0.11 0.81 22.75
CA ASP A 162 0.91 0.81 23.80
C ASP A 162 1.07 -0.60 24.43
N SER A 163 0.72 -1.63 23.65
CA SER A 163 1.03 -3.01 23.91
C SER A 163 2.55 -3.14 23.92
N ASN A 164 3.04 -3.38 25.14
CA ASN A 164 4.41 -3.53 25.60
C ASN A 164 5.16 -4.68 24.89
N GLY A 165 5.27 -4.59 23.58
CA GLY A 165 5.81 -5.58 22.65
C GLY A 165 6.30 -4.93 21.36
N GLY A 166 6.82 -3.70 21.49
CA GLY A 166 7.48 -3.00 20.40
C GLY A 166 8.56 -3.88 19.78
N LEU A 167 8.60 -3.90 18.45
CA LEU A 167 9.56 -4.57 17.57
C LEU A 167 11.03 -4.11 17.73
N TRP A 168 11.39 -3.57 18.89
CA TRP A 168 12.68 -2.97 19.22
C TRP A 168 13.31 -3.53 20.50
N GLU A 169 12.98 -4.77 20.88
CA GLU A 169 13.92 -5.57 21.68
C GLU A 169 14.80 -6.38 20.74
N GLY A 170 15.90 -5.75 20.32
CA GLY A 170 17.09 -6.42 19.80
C GLY A 170 18.16 -6.45 20.87
#